data_AF-A0A524M6K8-F1
#
_entry.id   AF-A0A524M6K8-F1
#
_cell.length_a   1.000
_cell.length_b   1.000
_cell.length_c   1.000
_cell.angle_alpha   90.00
_cell.angle_beta   90.00
_cell.angle_gamma   90.00
#
_symmetry.space_group_name_H-M   'P 1'
#
loop_
_entity.id
_entity.type
_entity.pdbx_description
1 polymer ?
#
loop_
_entity_poly.entity_id
_entity_poly.type
_entity_poly.pdbx_seq_one_letter_code
_entity_poly.pdbx_strand_id
1 'polypeptide(L)'
;MAIIHEDRFSVTCVNCGAKYIYRSENINANGQVQCQNCGKWVTAEGVPIAGEHPPVGELESYIQWNKREQKVENEIPRLLAHGFIYSLLALAIYFIFIMMLVIFASIGGFIGIIIALIVLAEMIGGVNIALADALWQIKCRPGQRNLLGHGGLLFLFLLITGLMGLPLTIILATMGFALYIIGQLLYLLLFSLIDGFVCRFVALQFEVGTDDERPLAEGYLSATCPHCNSRYSYNPSSIDEKGTVACQNCTHRFILPVGPELG
;
A
#
# COMPACT_ATOMS: atom_id res chain seq x y z
N MET A 1 46.37 -4.03 21.60
CA MET A 1 44.96 -4.44 21.70
C MET A 1 44.26 -3.99 20.44
N ALA A 2 44.00 -4.93 19.52
CA ALA A 2 43.25 -4.65 18.29
C ALA A 2 41.76 -4.64 18.64
N ILE A 3 41.08 -3.53 18.31
CA ILE A 3 39.64 -3.38 18.47
C ILE A 3 39.01 -4.15 17.32
N ILE A 4 38.37 -5.28 17.62
CA ILE A 4 37.64 -6.10 16.66
C ILE A 4 36.36 -5.33 16.31
N HIS A 5 36.40 -4.54 15.24
CA HIS A 5 35.23 -3.84 14.72
C HIS A 5 34.53 -4.74 13.68
N GLU A 6 33.37 -5.27 14.08
CA GLU A 6 32.21 -5.67 13.29
C GLU A 6 32.41 -6.64 12.10
N ASP A 7 31.81 -7.84 12.22
CA ASP A 7 31.71 -8.90 11.20
C ASP A 7 30.92 -8.47 9.96
N ARG A 8 31.51 -7.57 9.17
CA ARG A 8 30.97 -7.07 7.91
C ARG A 8 31.75 -7.67 6.74
N PHE A 9 31.03 -8.38 5.87
CA PHE A 9 31.58 -9.05 4.70
C PHE A 9 31.22 -8.28 3.45
N SER A 10 32.23 -7.87 2.70
CA SER A 10 32.03 -7.23 1.39
C SER A 10 31.92 -8.31 0.32
N VAL A 11 30.73 -8.48 -0.27
CA VAL A 11 30.47 -9.48 -1.32
C VAL A 11 30.18 -8.78 -2.65
N THR A 12 30.85 -9.22 -3.70
CA THR A 12 30.62 -8.77 -5.09
C THR A 12 29.79 -9.82 -5.82
N CYS A 13 28.65 -9.43 -6.38
CA CYS A 13 27.76 -10.36 -7.07
C CYS A 13 28.33 -10.75 -8.44
N VAL A 14 28.65 -12.04 -8.64
CA VAL A 14 29.17 -12.57 -9.91
C VAL A 14 28.21 -12.41 -11.09
N ASN A 15 26.91 -12.23 -10.84
CA ASN A 15 25.90 -12.12 -11.90
C ASN A 15 25.63 -10.68 -12.36
N CYS A 16 25.84 -9.66 -11.52
CA CYS A 16 25.52 -8.27 -11.86
C CYS A 16 26.61 -7.25 -11.52
N GLY A 17 27.72 -7.67 -10.90
CA GLY A 17 28.85 -6.81 -10.53
C GLY A 17 28.61 -5.90 -9.32
N ALA A 18 27.39 -5.84 -8.77
CA ALA A 18 27.08 -5.01 -7.62
C ALA A 18 27.81 -5.50 -6.35
N LYS A 19 28.35 -4.57 -5.57
CA LYS A 19 29.11 -4.83 -4.35
C LYS A 19 28.32 -4.35 -3.13
N TYR A 20 28.13 -5.25 -2.16
CA TYR A 20 27.35 -4.98 -0.95
C TYR A 20 28.13 -5.41 0.29
N ILE A 21 27.82 -4.77 1.42
CA ILE A 21 28.35 -5.14 2.73
C ILE A 21 27.24 -5.84 3.48
N TYR A 22 27.43 -7.12 3.77
CA TYR A 22 26.53 -7.96 4.54
C TYR A 22 27.04 -8.13 5.96
N ARG A 23 26.12 -8.24 6.91
CA ARG A 23 26.42 -8.72 8.26
C ARG A 23 26.38 -10.24 8.27
N SER A 24 27.04 -10.86 9.24
CA SER A 24 27.02 -12.33 9.43
C SER A 24 25.60 -12.91 9.48
N GLU A 25 24.64 -12.18 10.05
CA GLU A 25 23.21 -12.55 10.12
C GLU A 25 22.51 -12.68 8.75
N ASN A 26 23.06 -12.08 7.68
CA ASN A 26 22.51 -12.18 6.32
C ASN A 26 23.03 -13.39 5.54
N ILE A 27 23.96 -14.15 6.13
CA ILE A 27 24.63 -15.28 5.49
C ILE A 27 23.90 -16.55 5.90
N ASN A 28 23.41 -17.31 4.92
CA ASN A 28 22.74 -18.57 5.19
C ASN A 28 23.72 -19.65 5.66
N ALA A 29 23.20 -20.80 6.09
CA ALA A 29 24.01 -21.93 6.57
C ALA A 29 25.05 -22.44 5.54
N ASN A 30 24.84 -22.17 4.25
CA ASN A 30 25.74 -22.54 3.16
C ASN A 30 26.82 -21.48 2.89
N GLY A 31 26.90 -20.40 3.70
CA GLY A 31 27.83 -19.31 3.45
C GLY A 31 27.43 -18.40 2.29
N GLN A 32 26.14 -18.34 1.93
CA GLN A 32 25.64 -17.55 0.80
C GLN A 32 24.74 -16.39 1.23
N VAL A 33 24.74 -15.32 0.45
CA VAL A 33 23.88 -14.14 0.61
C VAL A 33 23.08 -13.89 -0.66
N GLN A 34 21.87 -13.35 -0.53
CA GLN A 34 21.06 -12.97 -1.69
C GLN A 34 21.43 -11.56 -2.17
N CYS A 35 21.82 -11.43 -3.44
CA CYS A 35 22.16 -10.12 -4.02
C CYS A 35 20.95 -9.17 -4.02
N GLN A 36 21.09 -8.01 -3.38
CA GLN A 36 20.00 -7.02 -3.29
C GLN A 36 19.60 -6.40 -4.65
N ASN A 37 20.47 -6.48 -5.66
CA ASN A 37 20.15 -5.97 -7.01
C ASN A 37 19.36 -6.99 -7.84
N CYS A 38 19.87 -8.22 -7.96
CA CYS A 38 19.35 -9.21 -8.91
C CYS A 38 18.69 -10.44 -8.27
N GLY A 39 18.67 -10.54 -6.95
CA GLY A 39 18.02 -11.64 -6.22
C GLY A 39 18.74 -12.99 -6.26
N LYS A 40 19.88 -13.11 -6.98
CA LYS A 40 20.65 -14.37 -7.03
C LYS A 40 21.51 -14.57 -5.79
N TRP A 41 21.61 -15.82 -5.34
CA TRP A 41 22.49 -16.23 -4.26
C TRP A 41 23.96 -16.20 -4.69
N VAL A 42 24.83 -15.68 -3.82
CA VAL A 42 26.28 -15.59 -4.02
C VAL A 42 27.01 -15.99 -2.76
N THR A 43 28.08 -16.77 -2.92
CA THR A 43 28.93 -17.23 -1.81
C THR A 43 29.72 -16.06 -1.22
N ALA A 44 29.66 -15.88 0.09
CA ALA A 44 30.49 -14.92 0.81
C ALA A 44 31.85 -15.56 1.11
N GLU A 45 32.90 -15.13 0.40
CA GLU A 45 34.25 -15.63 0.63
C GLU A 45 34.75 -15.30 2.05
N GLY A 46 35.34 -16.29 2.73
CA GLY A 46 35.98 -16.10 4.04
C GLY A 46 35.11 -16.33 5.27
N VAL A 47 33.89 -16.84 5.11
CA VAL A 47 33.00 -17.15 6.25
C VAL A 47 33.19 -18.61 6.67
N PRO A 48 33.67 -18.89 7.89
CA PRO A 48 33.72 -20.27 8.39
C PRO A 48 32.29 -20.81 8.50
N ILE A 49 32.06 -21.98 7.90
CA ILE A 49 30.77 -22.68 7.92
C ILE A 49 30.53 -23.13 9.38
N ALA A 50 29.88 -22.27 10.17
CA ALA A 50 29.52 -22.58 11.54
C ALA A 50 28.38 -23.60 11.54
N GLY A 51 28.53 -24.64 12.37
CA GLY A 51 27.63 -25.79 12.44
C GLY A 51 26.17 -25.42 12.59
N GLU A 52 25.33 -26.32 12.07
CA GLU A 52 23.87 -26.29 12.00
C GLU A 52 23.21 -25.52 13.15
N HIS A 53 22.92 -24.24 12.91
CA HIS A 53 21.80 -23.60 13.59
C HIS A 53 20.50 -24.14 12.97
N PRO A 54 19.50 -24.51 13.78
CA PRO A 54 18.20 -24.91 13.26
C PRO A 54 17.68 -23.79 12.35
N PRO A 55 17.04 -24.12 11.22
CA PRO A 55 16.49 -23.12 10.33
C PRO A 55 15.52 -22.27 11.15
N VAL A 56 15.89 -21.01 11.36
CA VAL A 56 14.96 -19.97 11.80
C VAL A 56 13.81 -20.06 10.82
N GLY A 57 12.65 -20.55 11.29
CA GLY A 57 11.49 -20.80 10.44
C GLY A 57 11.29 -19.57 9.57
N GLU A 58 11.25 -19.78 8.25
CA GLU A 58 11.10 -18.72 7.27
C GLU A 58 9.93 -17.84 7.70
N LEU A 59 10.25 -16.67 8.28
CA LEU A 59 9.28 -15.60 8.36
C LEU A 59 8.91 -15.32 6.92
N GLU A 60 7.69 -15.73 6.53
CA GLU A 60 7.14 -15.47 5.20
C GLU A 60 7.32 -13.97 4.92
N SER A 61 8.35 -13.65 4.14
CA SER A 61 8.69 -12.27 3.85
C SER A 61 7.54 -11.70 3.07
N TYR A 62 6.86 -10.68 3.58
CA TYR A 62 5.81 -10.01 2.81
C TYR A 62 6.39 -9.60 1.44
N ILE A 63 5.85 -10.20 0.40
CA ILE A 63 6.19 -9.89 -0.98
C ILE A 63 5.27 -8.73 -1.38
N GLN A 64 5.86 -7.58 -1.74
CA GLN A 64 5.12 -6.44 -2.30
C GLN A 64 4.20 -6.93 -3.44
N TRP A 65 2.99 -6.36 -3.56
CA TRP A 65 1.98 -6.88 -4.50
C TRP A 65 2.49 -7.01 -5.95
N ASN A 66 3.32 -6.07 -6.39
CA ASN A 66 3.96 -6.09 -7.72
C ASN A 66 4.96 -7.24 -7.92
N LYS A 67 5.37 -7.94 -6.86
CA LYS A 67 6.27 -9.09 -6.86
C LYS A 67 5.56 -10.42 -6.55
N ARG A 68 4.27 -10.39 -6.19
CA ARG A 68 3.51 -11.61 -5.92
C ARG A 68 3.20 -12.33 -7.23
N GLU A 69 3.39 -13.65 -7.26
CA GLU A 69 2.87 -14.48 -8.34
C GLU A 69 1.33 -14.45 -8.30
N GLN A 70 0.75 -13.58 -9.13
CA GLN A 70 -0.70 -13.46 -9.22
C GLN A 70 -1.23 -14.64 -10.04
N LYS A 71 -2.02 -15.50 -9.39
CA LYS A 71 -2.88 -16.45 -10.12
C LYS A 71 -3.99 -15.65 -10.82
N VAL A 72 -3.78 -15.42 -12.12
CA VAL A 72 -4.67 -14.66 -13.03
C VAL A 72 -6.12 -15.15 -13.01
N GLU A 73 -6.33 -16.44 -12.70
CA GLU A 73 -7.60 -17.15 -12.84
C GLU A 73 -8.78 -16.55 -12.05
N ASN A 74 -8.54 -15.69 -11.05
CA ASN A 74 -9.60 -15.09 -10.23
C ASN A 74 -9.66 -13.55 -10.28
N GLU A 75 -8.93 -12.89 -11.19
CA GLU A 75 -8.88 -11.43 -11.21
C GLU A 75 -10.11 -10.80 -11.88
N ILE A 76 -10.53 -11.33 -13.03
CA ILE A 76 -11.66 -10.78 -13.81
C ILE A 76 -12.97 -10.71 -13.01
N PRO A 77 -13.45 -11.78 -12.35
CA PRO A 77 -14.71 -11.70 -11.59
C PRO A 77 -14.60 -10.75 -10.40
N ARG A 78 -13.43 -10.61 -9.78
CA ARG A 78 -13.20 -9.64 -8.69
C ARG A 78 -13.17 -8.20 -9.20
N LEU A 79 -12.57 -7.95 -10.37
CA LEU A 79 -12.62 -6.64 -11.02
C LEU A 79 -14.05 -6.25 -11.35
N LEU A 80 -14.81 -7.16 -11.97
CA LEU A 80 -16.21 -6.94 -12.29
C LEU A 80 -17.04 -6.67 -11.04
N ALA A 81 -16.87 -7.48 -9.98
CA ALA A 81 -17.57 -7.28 -8.71
C ALA A 81 -17.21 -5.95 -8.05
N HIS A 82 -15.93 -5.58 -8.01
CA HIS A 82 -15.48 -4.31 -7.44
C HIS A 82 -16.12 -3.14 -8.18
N GLY A 83 -15.97 -3.06 -9.50
CA GLY A 83 -16.53 -1.95 -10.25
C GLY A 83 -18.05 -1.93 -10.24
N PHE A 84 -18.73 -3.07 -10.33
CA PHE A 84 -20.19 -3.12 -10.27
C PHE A 84 -20.74 -2.62 -8.93
N ILE A 85 -20.20 -3.11 -7.81
CA ILE A 85 -20.59 -2.65 -6.46
C ILE A 85 -20.28 -1.17 -6.32
N TYR A 86 -19.11 -0.74 -6.78
CA TYR A 86 -18.71 0.66 -6.75
C TYR A 86 -19.66 1.54 -7.57
N SER A 87 -20.04 1.16 -8.80
CA SER A 87 -20.97 1.93 -9.63
C SER A 87 -22.36 2.07 -8.98
N LEU A 88 -22.86 1.01 -8.31
CA LEU A 88 -24.12 1.07 -7.57
C LEU A 88 -24.04 2.02 -6.37
N LEU A 89 -22.96 1.97 -5.60
CA LEU A 89 -22.73 2.89 -4.47
C LEU A 89 -22.51 4.33 -4.97
N ALA A 90 -21.81 4.50 -6.09
CA ALA A 90 -21.56 5.80 -6.70
C ALA A 90 -22.86 6.49 -7.13
N LEU A 91 -23.87 5.74 -7.58
CA LEU A 91 -25.20 6.30 -7.87
C LEU A 91 -25.84 6.95 -6.62
N ALA A 92 -25.77 6.26 -5.47
CA ALA A 92 -26.27 6.80 -4.22
C ALA A 92 -25.45 8.01 -3.74
N ILE A 93 -24.12 7.93 -3.83
CA ILE A 93 -23.20 9.03 -3.49
C ILE A 93 -23.46 10.25 -4.36
N TYR A 94 -23.69 10.06 -5.66
CA TYR A 94 -23.98 11.15 -6.59
C TYR A 94 -25.27 11.89 -6.23
N PHE A 95 -26.33 11.16 -5.85
CA PHE A 95 -27.56 11.76 -5.38
C PHE A 95 -27.34 12.60 -4.10
N ILE A 96 -26.62 12.05 -3.12
CA ILE A 96 -26.25 12.76 -1.89
C ILE A 96 -25.42 14.02 -2.23
N PHE A 97 -24.47 13.87 -3.15
CA PHE A 97 -23.60 14.96 -3.58
C PHE A 97 -24.36 16.11 -4.23
N ILE A 98 -25.33 15.84 -5.12
CA ILE A 98 -26.16 16.90 -5.72
C ILE A 98 -26.88 17.70 -4.62
N MET A 99 -27.50 17.01 -3.66
CA MET A 99 -28.20 17.65 -2.56
C MET A 99 -27.25 18.50 -1.70
N MET A 100 -26.09 17.95 -1.34
CA MET A 100 -25.04 18.66 -0.62
C MET A 100 -24.53 19.88 -1.39
N LEU A 101 -24.32 19.75 -2.70
CA LEU A 101 -23.83 20.82 -3.56
C LEU A 101 -24.83 21.98 -3.58
N VAL A 102 -26.13 21.71 -3.72
CA VAL A 102 -27.17 22.75 -3.66
C VAL A 102 -27.16 23.46 -2.30
N ILE A 103 -27.12 22.71 -1.20
CA ILE A 103 -27.13 23.28 0.16
C ILE A 103 -25.87 24.13 0.40
N PHE A 104 -24.69 23.58 0.17
CA PHE A 104 -23.44 24.29 0.44
C PHE A 104 -23.22 25.47 -0.51
N ALA A 105 -23.58 25.36 -1.79
CA ALA A 105 -23.52 26.48 -2.71
C ALA A 105 -24.50 27.61 -2.32
N SER A 106 -25.70 27.27 -1.82
CA SER A 106 -26.69 28.26 -1.39
C SER A 106 -26.25 29.03 -0.15
N ILE A 107 -25.55 28.38 0.78
CA ILE A 107 -25.10 29.01 2.04
C ILE A 107 -23.75 29.72 1.87
N GLY A 108 -22.80 29.08 1.20
CA GLY A 108 -21.39 29.50 1.17
C GLY A 108 -20.85 29.88 -0.21
N GLY A 109 -21.69 29.88 -1.26
CA GLY A 109 -21.28 30.18 -2.63
C GLY A 109 -20.14 29.28 -3.09
N PHE A 110 -19.08 29.90 -3.62
CA PHE A 110 -17.90 29.18 -4.13
C PHE A 110 -17.17 28.36 -3.04
N ILE A 111 -17.07 28.88 -1.81
CA ILE A 111 -16.43 28.16 -0.70
C ILE A 111 -17.23 26.89 -0.37
N GLY A 112 -18.57 26.98 -0.41
CA GLY A 112 -19.44 25.83 -0.20
C GLY A 112 -19.23 24.71 -1.23
N ILE A 113 -18.99 25.07 -2.50
CA ILE A 113 -18.69 24.09 -3.55
C ILE A 113 -17.37 23.35 -3.25
N ILE A 114 -16.32 24.07 -2.82
CA ILE A 114 -15.04 23.44 -2.45
C ILE A 114 -15.24 22.44 -1.31
N ILE A 115 -16.00 22.82 -0.28
CA ILE A 115 -16.31 21.93 0.84
C ILE A 115 -17.08 20.69 0.36
N ALA A 116 -18.07 20.84 -0.53
CA ALA A 116 -18.81 19.71 -1.10
C ALA A 116 -17.89 18.73 -1.83
N LEU A 117 -16.91 19.25 -2.59
CA LEU A 117 -15.94 18.43 -3.32
C LEU A 117 -14.98 17.68 -2.39
N ILE A 118 -14.53 18.30 -1.30
CA ILE A 118 -13.70 17.64 -0.28
C ILE A 118 -14.46 16.47 0.35
N VAL A 119 -15.70 16.70 0.77
CA VAL A 119 -16.52 15.64 1.37
C VAL A 119 -16.80 14.52 0.36
N LEU A 120 -17.08 14.87 -0.90
CA LEU A 120 -17.25 13.87 -1.96
C LEU A 120 -15.99 13.01 -2.13
N ALA A 121 -14.80 13.63 -2.18
CA ALA A 121 -13.54 12.91 -2.27
C ALA A 121 -13.37 11.95 -1.08
N GLU A 122 -13.64 12.40 0.15
CA GLU A 122 -13.55 11.54 1.33
C GLU A 122 -14.51 10.33 1.26
N MET A 123 -15.75 10.54 0.82
CA MET A 123 -16.73 9.46 0.65
C MET A 123 -16.28 8.43 -0.41
N ILE A 124 -15.83 8.92 -1.57
CA ILE A 124 -15.32 8.09 -2.67
C ILE A 124 -14.10 7.29 -2.21
N GLY A 125 -13.13 7.96 -1.56
CA GLY A 125 -11.94 7.33 -1.03
C GLY A 125 -12.25 6.25 0.00
N GLY A 126 -13.19 6.54 0.91
CA GLY A 126 -13.59 5.60 1.97
C GLY A 126 -14.24 4.34 1.41
N VAL A 127 -15.14 4.48 0.44
CA VAL A 127 -15.77 3.34 -0.23
C VAL A 127 -14.72 2.51 -0.97
N ASN A 128 -13.80 3.12 -1.71
CA ASN A 128 -12.76 2.39 -2.41
C ASN A 128 -11.83 1.65 -1.45
N ILE A 129 -11.42 2.26 -0.34
CA ILE A 129 -10.59 1.59 0.69
C ILE A 129 -11.33 0.36 1.25
N ALA A 130 -12.62 0.51 1.60
CA ALA A 130 -13.41 -0.58 2.15
C ALA A 130 -13.58 -1.74 1.16
N LEU A 131 -13.84 -1.44 -0.12
CA LEU A 131 -13.96 -2.46 -1.17
C LEU A 131 -12.62 -3.10 -1.53
N ALA A 132 -11.53 -2.32 -1.52
CA ALA A 132 -10.19 -2.83 -1.75
C ALA A 132 -9.75 -3.81 -0.65
N ASP A 133 -10.04 -3.51 0.61
CA ASP A 133 -9.80 -4.44 1.71
C ASP A 133 -10.68 -5.71 1.58
N ALA A 134 -11.98 -5.53 1.38
CA ALA A 134 -12.93 -6.66 1.32
C ALA A 134 -12.70 -7.61 0.13
N LEU A 135 -12.40 -7.10 -1.06
CA LEU A 135 -12.29 -7.89 -2.29
C LEU A 135 -10.85 -8.30 -2.64
N TRP A 136 -9.87 -7.49 -2.22
CA TRP A 136 -8.47 -7.63 -2.62
C TRP A 136 -7.51 -7.81 -1.44
N GLN A 137 -7.96 -7.64 -0.20
CA GLN A 137 -7.09 -7.65 0.99
C GLN A 137 -5.98 -6.60 0.90
N ILE A 138 -6.23 -5.49 0.19
CA ILE A 138 -5.29 -4.38 0.06
C ILE A 138 -5.51 -3.46 1.26
N LYS A 139 -4.66 -3.59 2.27
CA LYS A 139 -4.69 -2.71 3.44
C LYS A 139 -4.12 -1.33 3.08
N CYS A 140 -4.98 -0.33 3.21
CA CYS A 140 -4.61 1.08 3.02
C CYS A 140 -4.49 1.75 4.39
N ARG A 141 -3.51 2.61 4.60
CA ARG A 141 -3.30 3.24 5.92
C ARG A 141 -4.46 4.19 6.26
N PRO A 142 -5.10 4.02 7.41
CA PRO A 142 -6.17 4.92 7.85
C PRO A 142 -5.59 6.31 8.16
N GLY A 143 -6.16 7.34 7.55
CA GLY A 143 -5.78 8.73 7.79
C GLY A 143 -6.45 9.67 6.81
N GLN A 144 -6.85 10.87 7.26
CA GLN A 144 -7.57 11.85 6.43
C GLN A 144 -6.83 12.20 5.14
N ARG A 145 -5.49 12.37 5.21
CA ARG A 145 -4.68 12.67 4.01
C ARG A 145 -4.70 11.54 2.98
N ASN A 146 -4.67 10.28 3.45
CA ASN A 146 -4.75 9.13 2.56
C ASN A 146 -6.16 9.01 1.99
N LEU A 147 -7.19 9.16 2.83
CA LEU A 147 -8.59 9.14 2.41
C LEU A 147 -8.86 10.15 1.29
N LEU A 148 -8.40 11.39 1.47
CA LEU A 148 -8.53 12.46 0.50
C LEU A 148 -7.69 12.21 -0.76
N GLY A 149 -6.48 11.66 -0.61
CA GLY A 149 -5.62 11.26 -1.73
C GLY A 149 -6.24 10.15 -2.59
N HIS A 150 -6.76 9.09 -1.96
CA HIS A 150 -7.52 8.03 -2.64
C HIS A 150 -8.72 8.62 -3.37
N GLY A 151 -9.52 9.41 -2.65
CA GLY A 151 -10.72 10.05 -3.16
C GLY A 151 -10.47 10.92 -4.38
N GLY A 152 -9.50 11.83 -4.27
CA GLY A 152 -9.14 12.77 -5.33
C GLY A 152 -8.56 12.07 -6.56
N LEU A 153 -7.65 11.10 -6.37
CA LEU A 153 -7.07 10.36 -7.49
C LEU A 153 -8.12 9.49 -8.19
N LEU A 154 -8.99 8.82 -7.43
CA LEU A 154 -10.08 8.02 -7.97
C LEU A 154 -11.10 8.89 -8.71
N PHE A 155 -11.50 10.02 -8.13
CA PHE A 155 -12.38 10.98 -8.77
C PHE A 155 -11.83 11.46 -10.11
N LEU A 156 -10.52 11.76 -10.20
CA LEU A 156 -9.88 12.18 -11.44
C LEU A 156 -9.96 11.07 -12.51
N PHE A 157 -9.62 9.83 -12.17
CA PHE A 157 -9.70 8.73 -13.14
C PHE A 157 -11.13 8.44 -13.58
N LEU A 158 -12.10 8.46 -12.65
CA LEU A 158 -13.51 8.24 -12.97
C LEU A 158 -14.10 9.38 -13.80
N LEU A 159 -13.63 10.61 -13.61
CA LEU A 159 -13.98 11.74 -14.47
C LEU A 159 -13.50 11.47 -15.90
N ILE A 160 -12.26 10.99 -16.07
CA ILE A 160 -11.71 10.65 -17.39
C ILE A 160 -12.53 9.52 -18.04
N THR A 161 -12.79 8.41 -17.32
CA THR A 161 -13.57 7.29 -17.87
C THR A 161 -15.00 7.72 -18.21
N GLY A 162 -15.64 8.52 -17.36
CA GLY A 162 -16.97 9.07 -17.59
C GLY A 162 -17.02 9.99 -18.83
N LEU A 163 -16.04 10.88 -18.99
CA LEU A 163 -15.93 11.74 -20.17
C LEU A 163 -15.75 10.92 -21.46
N MET A 164 -14.98 9.83 -21.42
CA MET A 164 -14.84 8.91 -22.55
C MET A 164 -16.15 8.16 -22.86
N GLY A 165 -17.01 7.95 -21.86
CA GLY A 165 -18.33 7.33 -22.02
C GLY A 165 -19.44 8.26 -22.53
N LEU A 166 -19.27 9.59 -22.46
CA LEU A 166 -20.29 10.56 -22.85
C LEU A 166 -20.76 10.42 -24.31
N PRO A 167 -19.88 10.30 -25.33
CA PRO A 167 -20.32 10.15 -26.71
C PRO A 167 -21.19 8.92 -26.93
N LEU A 168 -20.83 7.80 -26.31
CA LEU A 168 -21.61 6.56 -26.38
C LEU A 168 -22.98 6.74 -25.72
N THR A 169 -23.04 7.40 -24.56
CA THR A 169 -24.30 7.70 -23.88
C THR A 169 -25.22 8.58 -24.73
N ILE A 170 -24.67 9.60 -25.41
CA ILE A 170 -25.42 10.47 -26.32
C ILE A 170 -25.98 9.67 -27.51
N ILE A 171 -25.16 8.81 -28.13
CA ILE A 171 -25.61 7.95 -29.25
C ILE A 171 -26.71 7.00 -28.80
N LEU A 172 -26.56 6.34 -27.64
CA LEU A 172 -27.59 5.46 -27.11
C LEU A 172 -28.88 6.22 -26.83
N ALA A 173 -28.81 7.46 -26.34
CA ALA A 173 -29.98 8.28 -26.04
C ALA A 173 -30.77 8.69 -27.29
N THR A 174 -30.17 8.70 -28.48
CA THR A 174 -30.90 8.92 -29.74
C THR A 174 -31.53 7.65 -30.30
N MET A 175 -31.22 6.48 -29.73
CA MET A 175 -31.89 5.23 -30.08
C MET A 175 -33.25 5.12 -29.39
N GLY A 176 -34.15 4.29 -29.92
CA GLY A 176 -35.43 4.01 -29.27
C GLY A 176 -35.25 3.43 -27.86
N PHE A 177 -36.26 3.61 -27.00
CA PHE A 177 -36.20 3.26 -25.58
C PHE A 177 -35.67 1.84 -25.29
N ALA A 178 -36.13 0.83 -26.04
CA ALA A 178 -35.68 -0.55 -25.84
C ALA A 178 -34.17 -0.72 -26.08
N LEU A 179 -33.64 -0.14 -27.17
CA LEU A 179 -32.21 -0.19 -27.49
C LEU A 179 -31.37 0.64 -26.51
N TYR A 180 -31.91 1.77 -26.03
CA TYR A 180 -31.27 2.56 -24.98
C TYR A 180 -31.06 1.71 -23.71
N ILE A 181 -32.10 1.03 -23.22
CA ILE A 181 -32.00 0.18 -22.02
C ILE A 181 -30.97 -0.93 -22.21
N ILE A 182 -31.03 -1.66 -23.33
CA ILE A 182 -30.06 -2.73 -23.63
C ILE A 182 -28.64 -2.16 -23.69
N GLY A 183 -28.45 -1.02 -24.36
CA GLY A 183 -27.17 -0.35 -24.46
C GLY A 183 -26.62 0.10 -23.10
N GLN A 184 -27.48 0.61 -22.20
CA GLN A 184 -27.08 0.99 -20.84
C GLN A 184 -26.67 -0.21 -19.99
N LEU A 185 -27.33 -1.35 -20.13
CA LEU A 185 -26.93 -2.58 -19.42
C LEU A 185 -25.56 -3.09 -19.91
N LEU A 186 -25.32 -3.06 -21.22
CA LEU A 186 -24.02 -3.41 -21.79
C LEU A 186 -22.92 -2.41 -21.39
N TYR A 187 -23.26 -1.12 -21.38
CA TYR A 187 -22.39 -0.05 -20.92
C TYR A 187 -21.98 -0.28 -19.46
N LEU A 188 -22.96 -0.52 -18.57
CA LEU A 188 -22.72 -0.81 -17.16
C LEU A 188 -21.79 -2.01 -16.99
N LEU A 189 -22.02 -3.10 -17.71
CA LEU A 189 -21.19 -4.30 -17.65
C LEU A 189 -19.73 -4.02 -18.06
N LEU A 190 -19.55 -3.32 -19.19
CA LEU A 190 -18.22 -3.00 -19.72
C LEU A 190 -17.47 -2.01 -18.82
N PHE A 191 -18.12 -0.93 -18.42
CA PHE A 191 -17.51 0.09 -17.57
C PHE A 191 -17.27 -0.40 -16.14
N SER A 192 -18.06 -1.36 -15.63
CA SER A 192 -17.76 -2.00 -14.34
C SER A 192 -16.39 -2.70 -14.34
N LEU A 193 -15.94 -3.29 -15.46
CA LEU A 193 -14.58 -3.85 -15.52
C LEU A 193 -13.51 -2.76 -15.48
N ILE A 194 -13.72 -1.67 -16.21
CA ILE A 194 -12.79 -0.53 -16.26
C ILE A 194 -12.71 0.14 -14.89
N ASP A 195 -13.85 0.44 -14.29
CA ASP A 195 -13.94 1.06 -12.97
C ASP A 195 -13.34 0.15 -11.90
N GLY A 196 -13.58 -1.16 -11.96
CA GLY A 196 -12.95 -2.13 -11.06
C GLY A 196 -11.42 -2.14 -11.16
N PHE A 197 -10.89 -2.03 -12.38
CA PHE A 197 -9.45 -1.89 -12.61
C PHE A 197 -8.90 -0.58 -12.05
N VAL A 198 -9.57 0.55 -12.33
CA VAL A 198 -9.18 1.87 -11.82
C VAL A 198 -9.20 1.89 -10.28
N CYS A 199 -10.25 1.36 -9.65
CA CYS A 199 -10.40 1.30 -8.20
C CYS A 199 -9.26 0.50 -7.56
N ARG A 200 -8.97 -0.71 -8.10
CA ARG A 200 -7.83 -1.54 -7.67
C ARG A 200 -6.51 -0.82 -7.88
N PHE A 201 -6.30 -0.21 -9.04
CA PHE A 201 -5.07 0.51 -9.37
C PHE A 201 -4.80 1.64 -8.39
N VAL A 202 -5.81 2.45 -8.09
CA VAL A 202 -5.72 3.51 -7.07
C VAL A 202 -5.41 2.91 -5.71
N ALA A 203 -6.11 1.85 -5.29
CA ALA A 203 -5.86 1.22 -4.00
C ALA A 203 -4.39 0.76 -3.84
N LEU A 204 -3.80 0.18 -4.89
CA LEU A 204 -2.41 -0.25 -4.89
C LEU A 204 -1.40 0.90 -4.73
N GLN A 205 -1.72 2.11 -5.19
CA GLN A 205 -0.82 3.27 -5.00
C GLN A 205 -0.70 3.70 -3.53
N PHE A 206 -1.65 3.30 -2.69
CA PHE A 206 -1.70 3.63 -1.27
C PHE A 206 -1.66 2.38 -0.39
N GLU A 207 -1.32 1.22 -0.97
CA GLU A 207 -1.09 0.00 -0.21
C GLU A 207 0.04 0.28 0.79
N VAL A 208 -0.28 0.07 2.07
CA VAL A 208 0.76 0.06 3.08
C VAL A 208 1.19 -1.38 3.20
N GLY A 209 2.44 -1.63 2.77
CA GLY A 209 3.06 -2.93 2.95
C GLY A 209 2.87 -3.34 4.40
N THR A 210 2.60 -4.64 4.64
CA THR A 210 2.36 -5.14 6.00
C THR A 210 3.57 -4.98 6.92
N ASP A 211 4.64 -4.31 6.51
CA ASP A 211 5.79 -3.91 7.32
C ASP A 211 5.37 -3.09 8.56
N ASP A 212 4.26 -2.33 8.49
CA ASP A 212 3.67 -1.65 9.67
C ASP A 212 2.93 -2.62 10.62
N GLU A 213 2.58 -3.82 10.16
CA GLU A 213 1.89 -4.88 10.92
C GLU A 213 2.71 -6.17 11.06
N ARG A 214 3.96 -6.24 10.55
CA ARG A 214 4.80 -7.41 10.75
C ARG A 214 4.86 -7.59 12.26
N PRO A 215 4.45 -8.75 12.81
CA PRO A 215 4.77 -9.05 14.19
C PRO A 215 6.26 -8.83 14.28
N LEU A 216 6.63 -7.79 15.04
CA LEU A 216 8.01 -7.47 15.35
C LEU A 216 8.64 -8.82 15.68
N ALA A 217 9.68 -9.23 14.94
CA ALA A 217 10.39 -10.46 15.25
C ALA A 217 10.60 -10.48 16.77
N GLU A 218 10.31 -11.61 17.44
CA GLU A 218 10.19 -11.64 18.91
C GLU A 218 11.29 -10.81 19.57
N GLY A 219 10.88 -9.79 20.34
CA GLY A 219 11.76 -8.86 21.03
C GLY A 219 12.00 -7.51 20.35
N TYR A 220 11.67 -7.30 19.08
CA TYR A 220 11.81 -5.96 18.48
C TYR A 220 10.77 -4.99 19.07
N LEU A 221 11.18 -3.74 19.30
CA LEU A 221 10.33 -2.67 19.82
C LEU A 221 10.09 -1.61 18.74
N SER A 222 8.82 -1.29 18.45
CA SER A 222 8.48 -0.20 17.53
C SER A 222 8.36 1.12 18.27
N ALA A 223 9.02 2.16 17.78
CA ALA A 223 8.86 3.51 18.31
C ALA A 223 8.97 4.58 17.22
N THR A 224 8.29 5.70 17.48
CA THR A 224 8.34 6.89 16.63
C THR A 224 9.32 7.90 17.24
N CYS A 225 10.26 8.38 16.44
CA CYS A 225 11.23 9.36 16.89
C CYS A 225 10.56 10.72 17.19
N PRO A 226 10.73 11.30 18.40
CA PRO A 226 10.11 12.58 18.76
C PRO A 226 10.67 13.78 17.99
N HIS A 227 11.85 13.63 17.38
CA HIS A 227 12.51 14.72 16.66
C HIS A 227 12.08 14.84 15.19
N CYS A 228 11.96 13.71 14.47
CA CYS A 228 11.65 13.71 13.03
C CYS A 228 10.38 12.93 12.64
N ASN A 229 9.68 12.35 13.62
CA ASN A 229 8.40 11.66 13.45
C ASN A 229 8.43 10.41 12.54
N SER A 230 9.60 9.84 12.27
CA SER A 230 9.71 8.53 11.60
C SER A 230 9.61 7.38 12.58
N ARG A 231 8.94 6.31 12.17
CA ARG A 231 8.72 5.08 12.95
C ARG A 231 9.71 4.01 12.52
N TYR A 232 10.36 3.37 13.48
CA TYR A 232 11.30 2.27 13.24
C TYR A 232 11.07 1.12 14.21
N SER A 233 11.50 -0.06 13.80
CA SER A 233 11.61 -1.25 14.64
C SER A 233 13.04 -1.38 15.13
N TYR A 234 13.22 -1.42 16.44
CA TYR A 234 14.51 -1.48 17.11
C TYR A 234 14.75 -2.88 17.66
N ASN A 235 15.91 -3.46 17.31
CA ASN A 235 16.37 -4.71 17.92
C ASN A 235 16.73 -4.44 19.39
N PRO A 236 16.44 -5.34 20.36
CA PRO A 236 16.87 -5.19 21.75
C PRO A 236 18.34 -4.81 21.93
N SER A 237 19.23 -5.34 21.09
CA SER A 237 20.66 -5.01 21.10
C SER A 237 21.01 -3.57 20.71
N SER A 238 20.08 -2.85 20.07
CA SER A 238 20.24 -1.44 19.69
C SER A 238 19.81 -0.47 20.80
N ILE A 239 19.30 -1.00 21.91
CA ILE A 239 18.81 -0.25 23.07
C ILE A 239 19.92 -0.25 24.11
N ASP A 240 20.36 0.93 24.54
CA ASP A 240 21.36 1.01 25.60
C ASP A 240 20.78 0.69 26.99
N GLU A 241 21.65 0.58 28.00
CA GLU A 241 21.28 0.28 29.38
C GLU A 241 20.27 1.27 29.99
N LYS A 242 20.09 2.45 29.39
CA LYS A 242 19.13 3.48 29.83
C LYS A 242 17.81 3.42 29.04
N GLY A 243 17.64 2.44 28.15
CA GLY A 243 16.47 2.35 27.30
C GLY A 243 16.48 3.33 26.11
N THR A 244 17.63 3.94 25.78
CA THR A 244 17.71 4.88 24.65
C THR A 244 18.11 4.21 23.35
N VAL A 245 17.54 4.69 22.24
CA VAL A 245 17.88 4.30 20.89
C VAL A 245 18.21 5.52 20.04
N ALA A 246 19.08 5.35 19.05
CA ALA A 246 19.34 6.37 18.04
C ALA A 246 18.35 6.23 16.87
N CYS A 247 17.71 7.33 16.47
CA CYS A 247 16.84 7.35 15.29
C CYS A 247 17.61 6.97 14.02
N GLN A 248 17.12 6.00 13.25
CA GLN A 248 17.77 5.57 12.00
C GLN A 248 17.73 6.66 10.90
N ASN A 249 16.84 7.65 11.03
CA ASN A 249 16.74 8.78 10.09
C ASN A 249 17.65 9.94 10.49
N CYS A 250 17.47 10.46 11.71
CA CYS A 250 18.06 11.74 12.13
C CYS A 250 19.13 11.60 13.22
N THR A 251 19.49 10.37 13.59
CA THR A 251 20.48 10.00 14.62
C THR A 251 20.23 10.52 16.05
N HIS A 252 19.17 11.31 16.25
CA HIS A 252 18.75 11.79 17.57
C HIS A 252 18.44 10.61 18.50
N ARG A 253 19.00 10.64 19.72
CA ARG A 253 18.79 9.61 20.74
C ARG A 253 17.57 9.95 21.58
N PHE A 254 16.69 8.98 21.81
CA PHE A 254 15.50 9.14 22.63
C PHE A 254 15.23 7.86 23.43
N ILE A 255 14.56 8.00 24.58
CA ILE A 255 14.17 6.87 25.43
C ILE A 255 12.98 6.17 24.78
N LEU A 256 13.06 4.85 24.58
CA LEU A 256 11.91 4.05 24.19
C LEU A 256 10.91 4.01 25.34
N PRO A 257 9.59 4.12 25.08
CA PRO A 257 8.59 3.84 26.10
C PRO A 257 8.64 2.35 26.46
N VAL A 258 9.42 1.99 27.48
CA VAL A 258 9.52 0.62 27.97
C VAL A 258 8.35 0.40 28.93
N GLY A 259 7.25 -0.21 28.47
CA GLY A 259 6.10 -0.47 29.34
C GLY A 259 5.02 -1.36 28.73
N PRO A 260 4.27 -2.13 29.55
CA PRO A 260 3.26 -3.11 29.15
C PRO A 260 1.96 -2.50 28.60
N GLU A 261 1.98 -1.24 28.15
CA GLU A 261 0.82 -0.55 27.58
C GLU A 261 0.83 -0.57 26.05
N LEU A 262 1.06 -1.76 25.48
CA LEU A 262 0.62 -2.05 24.12
C LEU A 262 -0.80 -2.59 24.22
N GLY A 263 -1.77 -1.67 24.22
CA GLY A 263 -3.18 -1.99 23.99
C GLY A 263 -3.43 -2.46 22.56
#